data_AF-A0A520BUL6-F1
#
_entry.id   AF-A0A520BUL6-F1
#
_cell.length_a   1.000
_cell.length_b   1.000
_cell.length_c   1.000
_cell.angle_alpha   90.00
_cell.angle_beta   90.00
_cell.angle_gamma   90.00
#
_symmetry.space_group_name_H-M   'P 1'
#
loop_
_entity.id
_entity.type
_entity.pdbx_description
1 polymer ?
#
loop_
_entity_poly.entity_id
_entity_poly.type
_entity_poly.pdbx_seq_one_letter_code
_entity_poly.pdbx_strand_id
1 'polypeptide(L)'
;VNKGAVFGSKEAAQAMLSRVYLYMSGTYENPNQAFAQLAVDYANKVITSSRYSLLPRDQFMKYNTFIPENNKETIFAIKRIAAEYSGFDHYYGVGGMYANIGGQGWGEMYASAKHISLLNETGRNDWRPNKFKIVDARAAFIEPTYSQNASGAYTEVFRFIKDDAGNLLNYVQATITRNGGTITCIEGTDTYTLTPIDATQEIYSINYKNGKTYTGVIDNFITLNRVYPQFYIVKASREGENSHLHSPVISRLGEVYLNRAEANAKLQKYGDALTDLNTIRTRAIVNGAYTALNASNAGDLIDKERQLELAFQAERSFDVFRNGKPLSRSYPGPQNQTTNIAATDFRVVYYIPQSAINSYPGKLTQNPTN
;
A
#
# COMPACT_ATOMS: atom_id res chain seq x y z
N VAL A 1 32.63 9.23 7.14
CA VAL A 1 32.68 8.49 5.86
C VAL A 1 31.25 8.11 5.47
N ASN A 2 30.72 8.66 4.37
CA ASN A 2 29.44 8.23 3.80
C ASN A 2 29.67 6.90 3.07
N LYS A 3 29.15 5.80 3.62
CA LYS A 3 29.30 4.45 3.04
C LYS A 3 28.07 4.00 2.24
N GLY A 4 27.14 4.91 1.93
CA GLY A 4 25.89 4.60 1.23
C GLY A 4 24.75 4.16 2.16
N ALA A 5 23.65 3.70 1.57
CA ALA A 5 22.39 3.37 2.25
C ALA A 5 22.38 1.99 2.94
N VAL A 6 23.43 1.20 2.80
CA VAL A 6 23.54 -0.16 3.38
C VAL A 6 24.43 -0.21 4.62
N PHE A 7 24.82 0.95 5.14
CA PHE A 7 25.56 1.11 6.39
C PHE A 7 24.84 2.07 7.33
N GLY A 8 24.98 1.81 8.63
CA GLY A 8 24.53 2.76 9.65
C GLY A 8 25.17 4.14 9.45
N SER A 9 24.38 5.19 9.62
CA SER A 9 24.84 6.57 9.54
C SER A 9 24.09 7.47 10.52
N LYS A 10 24.61 8.67 10.74
CA LYS A 10 23.97 9.66 11.61
C LYS A 10 22.55 9.96 11.12
N GLU A 11 22.37 10.17 9.83
CA GLU A 11 21.06 10.49 9.23
C GLU A 11 20.11 9.28 9.29
N ALA A 12 20.62 8.05 9.15
CA ALA A 12 19.81 6.84 9.37
C ALA A 12 19.29 6.76 10.81
N ALA A 13 20.14 7.03 11.80
CA ALA A 13 19.72 7.09 13.20
C ALA A 13 18.70 8.22 13.43
N GLN A 14 18.90 9.39 12.82
CA GLN A 14 17.95 10.52 12.91
C GLN A 14 16.60 10.21 12.24
N ALA A 15 16.60 9.52 11.10
CA ALA A 15 15.36 9.09 10.45
C ALA A 15 14.58 8.12 11.35
N MET A 16 15.26 7.14 11.96
CA MET A 16 14.62 6.25 12.95
C MET A 16 14.11 7.01 14.17
N LEU A 17 14.86 7.98 14.71
CA LEU A 17 14.41 8.82 15.82
C LEU A 17 13.16 9.63 15.46
N SER A 18 13.04 10.13 14.21
CA SER A 18 11.82 10.80 13.77
C SER A 18 10.59 9.90 13.88
N ARG A 19 10.71 8.61 13.53
CA ARG A 19 9.63 7.62 13.65
C ARG A 19 9.34 7.28 15.11
N VAL A 20 10.38 7.02 15.91
CA VAL A 20 10.22 6.67 17.33
C VAL A 20 9.49 7.79 18.08
N TYR A 21 9.92 9.04 17.91
CA TYR A 21 9.24 10.17 18.54
C TYR A 21 7.83 10.41 18.00
N LEU A 22 7.58 10.15 16.71
CA LEU A 22 6.22 10.17 16.16
C LEU A 22 5.32 9.12 16.84
N TYR A 23 5.84 7.93 17.12
CA TYR A 23 5.08 6.87 17.81
C TYR A 23 4.77 7.25 19.26
N MET A 24 5.66 8.02 19.90
CA MET A 24 5.47 8.55 21.24
C MET A 24 4.60 9.81 21.27
N SER A 25 4.23 10.39 20.13
CA SER A 25 3.59 11.71 20.06
C SER A 25 2.09 11.71 20.36
N GLY A 26 1.50 10.59 20.81
CA GLY A 26 0.06 10.47 21.04
C GLY A 26 -0.78 10.50 19.74
N THR A 27 -2.10 10.67 19.88
CA THR A 27 -3.04 10.75 18.74
C THR A 27 -3.14 12.19 18.21
N TYR A 28 -3.93 12.41 17.16
CA TYR A 28 -4.21 13.77 16.68
C TYR A 28 -5.04 14.59 17.68
N GLU A 29 -5.92 13.93 18.43
CA GLU A 29 -6.83 14.53 19.42
C GLU A 29 -6.14 14.78 20.76
N ASN A 30 -5.20 13.90 21.14
CA ASN A 30 -4.45 13.99 22.38
C ASN A 30 -2.94 13.90 22.12
N PRO A 31 -2.34 14.93 21.49
CA PRO A 31 -0.93 14.89 21.12
C PRO A 31 -0.02 15.16 22.31
N ASN A 32 1.07 14.39 22.42
CA ASN A 32 2.24 14.78 23.21
C ASN A 32 3.10 15.74 22.38
N GLN A 33 2.94 17.04 22.60
CA GLN A 33 3.59 18.08 21.82
C GLN A 33 5.13 18.05 21.90
N ALA A 34 5.70 17.62 23.03
CA ALA A 34 7.15 17.53 23.18
C ALA A 34 7.74 16.45 22.25
N PHE A 35 7.10 15.27 22.19
CA PHE A 35 7.53 14.21 21.26
C PHE A 35 7.18 14.53 19.81
N ALA A 36 6.06 15.20 19.54
CA ALA A 36 5.77 15.71 18.19
C ALA A 36 6.86 16.68 17.72
N GLN A 37 7.29 17.62 18.56
CA GLN A 37 8.37 18.56 18.21
C GLN A 37 9.70 17.83 17.97
N LEU A 38 10.05 16.82 18.79
CA LEU A 38 11.24 16.01 18.55
C LEU A 38 11.17 15.25 17.22
N ALA A 39 10.00 14.72 16.85
CA ALA A 39 9.82 14.08 15.55
C ALA A 39 10.09 15.05 14.39
N VAL A 40 9.58 16.29 14.49
CA VAL A 40 9.87 17.38 13.54
C VAL A 40 11.36 17.69 13.49
N ASP A 41 12.01 17.86 14.63
CA ASP A 41 13.42 18.24 14.72
C ASP A 41 14.34 17.19 14.09
N TYR A 42 14.08 15.91 14.33
CA TYR A 42 14.86 14.82 13.75
C TYR A 42 14.57 14.63 12.26
N ALA A 43 13.32 14.78 11.82
CA ALA A 43 13.00 14.78 10.40
C ALA A 43 13.68 15.96 9.67
N ASN A 44 13.68 17.15 10.26
CA ASN A 44 14.38 18.33 9.75
C ASN A 44 15.87 18.05 9.53
N LYS A 45 16.56 17.49 10.51
CA LYS A 45 18.00 17.15 10.41
C LYS A 45 18.30 16.26 9.19
N VAL A 46 17.41 15.32 8.86
CA VAL A 46 17.56 14.46 7.68
C VAL A 46 17.27 15.22 6.40
N ILE A 47 16.13 15.92 6.33
CA ILE A 47 15.69 16.63 5.12
C ILE A 47 16.67 17.75 4.73
N THR A 48 17.19 18.50 5.70
CA THR A 48 18.14 19.61 5.44
C THR A 48 19.59 19.15 5.30
N SER A 49 19.89 17.86 5.47
CA SER A 49 21.25 17.34 5.25
C SER A 49 21.67 17.39 3.76
N SER A 50 20.70 17.51 2.86
CA SER A 50 20.88 17.44 1.40
C SER A 50 21.58 16.16 0.90
N ARG A 51 21.74 15.14 1.77
CA ARG A 51 22.35 13.86 1.43
C ARG A 51 21.43 12.95 0.63
N TYR A 52 20.12 13.16 0.78
CA TYR A 52 19.05 12.37 0.16
C TYR A 52 18.15 13.29 -0.65
N SER A 53 17.51 12.72 -1.67
CA SER A 53 16.54 13.42 -2.50
C SER A 53 15.41 12.47 -2.86
N LEU A 54 14.18 12.99 -2.92
CA LEU A 54 13.06 12.22 -3.45
C LEU A 54 13.35 11.89 -4.91
N LEU A 55 13.03 10.66 -5.31
CA LEU A 55 13.11 10.28 -6.71
C LEU A 55 12.08 11.06 -7.53
N PRO A 56 12.42 11.50 -8.76
CA PRO A 56 11.44 11.95 -9.72
C PRO A 56 10.36 10.87 -9.96
N ARG A 57 9.17 11.30 -10.38
CA ARG A 57 7.99 10.43 -10.49
C ARG A 57 8.23 9.15 -11.30
N ASP A 58 8.90 9.26 -12.45
CA ASP A 58 9.20 8.13 -13.34
C ASP A 58 10.20 7.13 -12.72
N GLN A 59 11.17 7.64 -11.95
CA GLN A 59 12.13 6.82 -11.22
C GLN A 59 11.46 6.17 -9.99
N PHE A 60 10.59 6.90 -9.28
CA PHE A 60 9.84 6.36 -8.15
C PHE A 60 8.96 5.17 -8.56
N MET A 61 8.33 5.21 -9.74
CA MET A 61 7.56 4.07 -10.27
C MET A 61 8.40 2.79 -10.47
N LYS A 62 9.73 2.91 -10.47
CA LYS A 62 10.70 1.82 -10.63
C LYS A 62 11.55 1.62 -9.37
N TYR A 63 11.15 2.19 -8.22
CA TYR A 63 11.94 2.21 -6.99
C TYR A 63 12.47 0.82 -6.62
N ASN A 64 11.62 -0.21 -6.72
CA ASN A 64 11.93 -1.59 -6.35
C ASN A 64 13.02 -2.23 -7.23
N THR A 65 13.33 -1.62 -8.38
CA THR A 65 14.34 -2.14 -9.31
C THR A 65 15.75 -1.65 -9.01
N PHE A 66 15.89 -0.59 -8.21
CA PHE A 66 17.20 -0.05 -7.87
C PHE A 66 17.82 -0.81 -6.70
N ILE A 67 19.11 -1.12 -6.82
CA ILE A 67 19.91 -1.47 -5.65
C ILE A 67 19.94 -0.27 -4.67
N PRO A 68 19.86 -0.49 -3.34
CA PRO A 68 19.82 0.59 -2.36
C PRO A 68 20.93 1.64 -2.50
N GLU A 69 22.12 1.23 -2.90
CA GLU A 69 23.30 2.07 -3.07
C GLU A 69 23.13 3.11 -4.19
N ASN A 70 22.32 2.81 -5.19
CA ASN A 70 22.03 3.68 -6.34
C ASN A 70 20.73 4.49 -6.17
N ASN A 71 20.04 4.33 -5.04
CA ASN A 71 18.78 5.00 -4.79
C ASN A 71 18.97 6.17 -3.81
N LYS A 72 18.85 7.41 -4.33
CA LYS A 72 19.03 8.64 -3.54
C LYS A 72 17.93 8.91 -2.52
N GLU A 73 16.79 8.22 -2.62
CA GLU A 73 15.69 8.33 -1.65
C GLU A 73 15.87 7.37 -0.47
N THR A 74 16.59 6.26 -0.65
CA THR A 74 16.86 5.28 0.41
C THR A 74 17.83 5.86 1.45
N ILE A 75 17.40 5.88 2.71
CA ILE A 75 18.23 6.34 3.82
C ILE A 75 19.01 5.18 4.44
N PHE A 76 18.30 4.09 4.74
CA PHE A 76 18.90 2.87 5.29
C PHE A 76 18.15 1.62 4.82
N ALA A 77 18.88 0.61 4.39
CA ALA A 77 18.36 -0.68 3.95
C ALA A 77 19.28 -1.83 4.42
N ILE A 78 18.69 -3.01 4.59
CA ILE A 78 19.44 -4.25 4.84
C ILE A 78 19.75 -4.88 3.50
N LYS A 79 21.01 -4.81 3.07
CA LYS A 79 21.44 -5.32 1.77
C LYS A 79 21.25 -6.83 1.69
N ARG A 80 20.64 -7.29 0.62
CA ARG A 80 20.75 -8.67 0.14
C ARG A 80 21.53 -8.67 -1.17
N ILE A 81 22.37 -9.69 -1.37
CA ILE A 81 23.11 -9.87 -2.61
C ILE A 81 22.62 -11.13 -3.32
N ALA A 82 22.50 -11.06 -4.66
CA ALA A 82 22.04 -12.18 -5.47
C ALA A 82 22.89 -13.44 -5.26
N ALA A 83 24.21 -13.30 -5.06
CA ALA A 83 25.10 -14.42 -4.83
C ALA A 83 24.79 -15.20 -3.53
N GLU A 84 24.14 -14.58 -2.54
CA GLU A 84 23.68 -15.23 -1.29
C GLU A 84 22.25 -15.75 -1.37
N TYR A 85 21.52 -15.42 -2.44
CA TYR A 85 20.12 -15.79 -2.68
C TYR A 85 20.04 -16.45 -4.05
N SER A 86 20.27 -17.77 -4.11
CA SER A 86 20.39 -18.48 -5.38
C SER A 86 19.28 -19.51 -5.58
N GLY A 87 18.87 -19.73 -6.84
CA GLY A 87 17.91 -20.77 -7.20
C GLY A 87 16.56 -20.62 -6.49
N PHE A 88 16.22 -21.58 -5.63
CA PHE A 88 14.93 -21.63 -4.95
C PHE A 88 14.79 -20.59 -3.83
N ASP A 89 15.87 -19.95 -3.36
CA ASP A 89 15.80 -18.96 -2.27
C ASP A 89 14.89 -17.77 -2.61
N HIS A 90 14.75 -17.46 -3.90
CA HIS A 90 13.83 -16.43 -4.39
C HIS A 90 12.35 -16.77 -4.11
N TYR A 91 11.97 -18.04 -3.95
CA TYR A 91 10.60 -18.42 -3.57
C TYR A 91 10.27 -18.01 -2.13
N TYR A 92 11.26 -18.05 -1.24
CA TYR A 92 11.07 -17.86 0.20
C TYR A 92 11.29 -16.40 0.65
N GLY A 93 11.66 -15.52 -0.28
CA GLY A 93 11.72 -14.08 -0.03
C GLY A 93 10.33 -13.45 0.10
N VAL A 94 10.29 -12.26 0.70
CA VAL A 94 9.03 -11.47 0.84
C VAL A 94 8.35 -11.26 -0.51
N GLY A 95 9.13 -11.00 -1.57
CA GLY A 95 8.61 -10.88 -2.94
C GLY A 95 7.91 -12.14 -3.46
N GLY A 96 8.44 -13.32 -3.13
CA GLY A 96 7.87 -14.60 -3.56
C GLY A 96 6.49 -14.87 -2.95
N MET A 97 6.16 -14.28 -1.80
CA MET A 97 4.80 -14.35 -1.25
C MET A 97 3.80 -13.50 -2.06
N TYR A 98 4.27 -12.45 -2.73
CA TYR A 98 3.43 -11.42 -3.36
C TYR A 98 3.21 -11.59 -4.87
N ALA A 99 4.11 -12.27 -5.56
CA ALA A 99 4.04 -12.44 -7.01
C ALA A 99 4.66 -13.77 -7.44
N ASN A 100 4.31 -14.22 -8.64
CA ASN A 100 5.11 -15.19 -9.39
C ASN A 100 5.82 -14.45 -10.54
N ILE A 101 7.16 -14.46 -10.54
CA ILE A 101 7.98 -13.79 -11.56
C ILE A 101 8.92 -14.83 -12.18
N GLY A 102 8.82 -15.01 -13.50
CA GLY A 102 9.68 -15.98 -14.22
C GLY A 102 9.52 -17.43 -13.72
N GLY A 103 8.35 -17.79 -13.20
CA GLY A 103 8.07 -19.09 -12.59
C GLY A 103 8.40 -19.20 -11.11
N GLN A 104 9.11 -18.22 -10.53
CA GLN A 104 9.52 -18.20 -9.12
C GLN A 104 8.47 -17.48 -8.26
N GLY A 105 8.33 -17.89 -7.00
CA GLY A 105 7.37 -17.30 -6.05
C GLY A 105 6.01 -18.01 -6.01
N TRP A 106 5.38 -17.97 -4.84
CA TRP A 106 4.05 -18.52 -4.59
C TRP A 106 2.94 -17.60 -5.09
N GLY A 107 3.14 -16.27 -4.97
CA GLY A 107 2.16 -15.27 -5.37
C GLY A 107 0.79 -15.52 -4.73
N GLU A 108 0.71 -15.51 -3.40
CA GLU A 108 -0.50 -15.81 -2.62
C GLU A 108 -1.09 -14.58 -1.90
N MET A 109 -0.37 -13.45 -1.90
CA MET A 109 -0.81 -12.21 -1.29
C MET A 109 -0.98 -11.11 -2.34
N TYR A 110 -2.20 -10.57 -2.44
CA TYR A 110 -2.57 -9.58 -3.47
C TYR A 110 -2.91 -8.22 -2.86
N ALA A 111 -2.83 -7.17 -3.69
CA ALA A 111 -3.37 -5.87 -3.30
C ALA A 111 -4.89 -5.96 -3.09
N SER A 112 -5.36 -5.49 -1.93
CA SER A 112 -6.78 -5.55 -1.58
C SER A 112 -7.60 -4.55 -2.39
N ALA A 113 -8.89 -4.84 -2.57
CA ALA A 113 -9.85 -3.90 -3.17
C ALA A 113 -9.76 -2.51 -2.55
N LYS A 114 -9.66 -2.43 -1.22
CA LYS A 114 -9.51 -1.15 -0.50
C LYS A 114 -8.27 -0.38 -0.97
N HIS A 115 -7.14 -1.05 -1.18
CA HIS A 115 -5.93 -0.40 -1.65
C HIS A 115 -6.04 0.01 -3.14
N ILE A 116 -6.60 -0.85 -3.99
CA ILE A 116 -6.85 -0.53 -5.41
C ILE A 116 -7.79 0.68 -5.54
N SER A 117 -8.87 0.75 -4.74
CA SER A 117 -9.79 1.89 -4.72
C SER A 117 -9.10 3.18 -4.28
N LEU A 118 -8.20 3.12 -3.27
CA LEU A 118 -7.43 4.29 -2.85
C LEU A 118 -6.50 4.79 -3.96
N LEU A 119 -5.84 3.89 -4.69
CA LEU A 119 -4.98 4.26 -5.83
C LEU A 119 -5.77 4.90 -6.97
N ASN A 120 -7.04 4.50 -7.15
CA ASN A 120 -7.92 4.98 -8.20
C ASN A 120 -8.75 6.23 -7.83
N GLU A 121 -8.59 6.76 -6.61
CA GLU A 121 -9.42 7.87 -6.08
C GLU A 121 -9.38 9.13 -6.96
N THR A 122 -8.25 9.39 -7.63
CA THR A 122 -8.05 10.56 -8.49
C THR A 122 -8.15 10.24 -9.98
N GLY A 123 -8.62 9.04 -10.31
CA GLY A 123 -8.72 8.52 -11.67
C GLY A 123 -8.23 7.08 -11.74
N ARG A 124 -8.84 6.28 -12.62
CA ARG A 124 -8.52 4.87 -12.81
C ARG A 124 -7.06 4.69 -13.26
N ASN A 125 -6.32 3.87 -12.51
CA ASN A 125 -5.12 3.22 -13.02
C ASN A 125 -5.54 2.01 -13.87
N ASP A 126 -4.94 1.90 -15.05
CA ASP A 126 -5.23 0.86 -16.03
C ASP A 126 -3.93 0.14 -16.38
N TRP A 127 -3.88 -1.15 -16.09
CA TRP A 127 -2.69 -1.97 -16.32
C TRP A 127 -2.78 -2.75 -17.63
N ARG A 128 -3.90 -2.66 -18.38
CA ARG A 128 -4.06 -3.42 -19.63
C ARG A 128 -3.00 -2.97 -20.63
N PRO A 129 -2.30 -3.89 -21.33
CA PRO A 129 -1.19 -3.52 -22.22
C PRO A 129 -1.54 -2.48 -23.29
N ASN A 130 -2.76 -2.52 -23.83
CA ASN A 130 -3.24 -1.59 -24.87
C ASN A 130 -3.90 -0.32 -24.33
N LYS A 131 -4.06 -0.19 -23.01
CA LYS A 131 -4.69 0.96 -22.33
C LYS A 131 -3.83 1.49 -21.18
N PHE A 132 -2.56 1.07 -21.10
CA PHE A 132 -1.72 1.27 -19.94
C PHE A 132 -1.64 2.75 -19.54
N LYS A 133 -2.11 3.05 -18.32
CA LYS A 133 -2.17 4.40 -17.77
C LYS A 133 -2.07 4.35 -16.26
N ILE A 134 -1.04 4.99 -15.72
CA ILE A 134 -0.84 5.12 -14.28
C ILE A 134 -1.10 6.56 -13.85
N VAL A 135 -2.21 6.78 -13.16
CA VAL A 135 -2.62 8.08 -12.61
C VAL A 135 -1.87 8.37 -11.31
N ASP A 136 -1.84 7.40 -10.39
CA ASP A 136 -1.06 7.44 -9.16
C ASP A 136 0.20 6.58 -9.30
N ALA A 137 1.38 7.19 -9.16
CA ALA A 137 2.68 6.52 -9.34
C ALA A 137 2.82 5.23 -8.53
N ARG A 138 2.16 5.14 -7.38
CA ARG A 138 2.26 3.99 -6.47
C ARG A 138 1.55 2.75 -7.02
N ALA A 139 0.64 2.92 -7.98
CA ALA A 139 0.01 1.81 -8.69
C ALA A 139 1.00 1.04 -9.59
N ALA A 140 2.17 1.60 -9.89
CA ALA A 140 3.23 0.93 -10.65
C ALA A 140 3.80 -0.30 -9.94
N PHE A 141 3.59 -0.43 -8.62
CA PHE A 141 4.03 -1.58 -7.84
C PHE A 141 3.02 -2.73 -7.83
N ILE A 142 1.92 -2.62 -8.58
CA ILE A 142 0.90 -3.64 -8.76
C ILE A 142 0.94 -4.15 -10.19
N GLU A 143 0.83 -5.47 -10.37
CA GLU A 143 0.86 -6.13 -11.66
C GLU A 143 -0.27 -7.18 -11.73
N PRO A 144 -1.40 -6.87 -12.37
CA PRO A 144 -2.47 -7.84 -12.56
C PRO A 144 -2.06 -8.95 -13.55
N THR A 145 -2.43 -10.19 -13.24
CA THR A 145 -2.17 -11.36 -14.10
C THR A 145 -3.27 -11.54 -15.15
N TYR A 146 -3.24 -10.74 -16.21
CA TYR A 146 -4.23 -10.85 -17.27
C TYR A 146 -4.16 -12.17 -18.01
N SER A 147 -5.28 -12.89 -18.12
CA SER A 147 -5.34 -14.16 -18.85
C SER A 147 -5.47 -13.92 -20.35
N GLN A 148 -4.79 -14.76 -21.12
CA GLN A 148 -4.92 -14.83 -22.57
C GLN A 148 -5.44 -16.21 -22.96
N ASN A 149 -6.28 -16.28 -23.99
CA ASN A 149 -6.66 -17.54 -24.60
C ASN A 149 -5.51 -18.13 -25.44
N ALA A 150 -5.73 -19.30 -26.04
CA ALA A 150 -4.72 -19.97 -26.87
C ALA A 150 -4.25 -19.16 -28.11
N SER A 151 -5.05 -18.18 -28.57
CA SER A 151 -4.67 -17.28 -29.67
C SER A 151 -3.99 -15.98 -29.18
N GLY A 152 -3.74 -15.84 -27.87
CA GLY A 152 -3.12 -14.65 -27.29
C GLY A 152 -4.08 -13.49 -27.03
N ALA A 153 -5.38 -13.67 -27.26
CA ALA A 153 -6.38 -12.63 -27.02
C ALA A 153 -6.81 -12.58 -25.55
N TYR A 154 -7.00 -11.36 -25.03
CA TYR A 154 -7.54 -11.12 -23.70
C TYR A 154 -9.07 -11.24 -23.70
N THR A 155 -9.64 -11.77 -22.61
CA THR A 155 -11.09 -11.78 -22.38
C THR A 155 -11.51 -10.50 -21.67
N GLU A 156 -12.38 -9.68 -22.27
CA GLU A 156 -12.97 -8.52 -21.60
C GLU A 156 -14.04 -8.95 -20.59
N VAL A 157 -14.00 -8.33 -19.42
CA VAL A 157 -14.95 -8.54 -18.32
C VAL A 157 -15.38 -7.23 -17.70
N PHE A 158 -16.59 -7.22 -17.15
CA PHE A 158 -17.01 -6.25 -16.18
C PHE A 158 -16.64 -6.80 -14.79
N ARG A 159 -15.64 -6.18 -14.17
CA ARG A 159 -15.19 -6.54 -12.82
C ARG A 159 -15.75 -5.58 -11.80
N PHE A 160 -16.46 -6.12 -10.81
CA PHE A 160 -17.06 -5.36 -9.71
C PHE A 160 -17.00 -6.16 -8.41
N ILE A 161 -17.36 -5.49 -7.32
CA ILE A 161 -17.51 -6.12 -6.01
C ILE A 161 -18.98 -6.09 -5.67
N LYS A 162 -19.54 -7.28 -5.42
CA LYS A 162 -20.90 -7.41 -4.92
C LYS A 162 -20.91 -7.64 -3.43
N ASP A 163 -22.04 -7.30 -2.84
CA ASP A 163 -22.40 -7.70 -1.49
C ASP A 163 -23.34 -8.91 -1.57
N ASP A 164 -22.84 -10.05 -1.13
CA ASP A 164 -23.65 -11.26 -0.94
C ASP A 164 -24.45 -11.17 0.38
N ALA A 165 -25.16 -12.23 0.75
CA ALA A 165 -25.96 -12.22 1.98
C ALA A 165 -25.09 -11.93 3.22
N GLY A 166 -25.47 -10.93 4.01
CA GLY A 166 -24.84 -10.62 5.30
C GLY A 166 -23.62 -9.69 5.29
N ASN A 167 -23.52 -8.77 4.33
CA ASN A 167 -22.37 -7.84 4.18
C ASN A 167 -21.05 -8.56 3.81
N LEU A 168 -21.16 -9.71 3.13
CA LEU A 168 -20.00 -10.47 2.68
C LEU A 168 -19.63 -10.03 1.26
N LEU A 169 -18.51 -9.33 1.14
CA LEU A 169 -18.10 -8.77 -0.15
C LEU A 169 -17.31 -9.79 -0.95
N ASN A 170 -17.64 -9.92 -2.24
CA ASN A 170 -16.99 -10.84 -3.18
C ASN A 170 -16.74 -10.18 -4.54
N TYR A 171 -15.66 -10.59 -5.20
CA TYR A 171 -15.36 -10.16 -6.56
C TYR A 171 -16.20 -10.92 -7.58
N VAL A 172 -16.58 -10.24 -8.65
CA VAL A 172 -17.14 -10.84 -9.86
C VAL A 172 -16.33 -10.35 -11.06
N GLN A 173 -16.05 -11.25 -12.00
CA GLN A 173 -15.50 -10.93 -13.33
C GLN A 173 -16.43 -11.51 -14.39
N ALA A 174 -17.44 -10.74 -14.78
CA ALA A 174 -18.48 -11.17 -15.72
C ALA A 174 -18.06 -10.84 -17.16
N THR A 175 -17.96 -11.85 -18.03
CA THR A 175 -17.61 -11.63 -19.44
C THR A 175 -18.60 -10.68 -20.10
N ILE A 176 -18.09 -9.73 -20.89
CA ILE A 176 -18.92 -8.75 -21.59
C ILE A 176 -19.16 -9.10 -23.05
N THR A 177 -20.26 -8.61 -23.59
CA THR A 177 -20.56 -8.58 -25.01
C THR A 177 -20.86 -7.14 -25.42
N ARG A 178 -20.26 -6.69 -26.52
CA ARG A 178 -20.53 -5.38 -27.12
C ARG A 178 -21.41 -5.58 -28.35
N ASN A 179 -22.60 -4.96 -28.37
CA ASN A 179 -23.50 -4.97 -29.52
C ASN A 179 -23.93 -3.53 -29.84
N GLY A 180 -23.25 -2.93 -30.83
CA GLY A 180 -23.36 -1.50 -31.09
C GLY A 180 -22.91 -0.69 -29.88
N GLY A 181 -23.75 0.25 -29.43
CA GLY A 181 -23.50 1.06 -28.22
C GLY A 181 -23.84 0.37 -26.91
N THR A 182 -24.48 -0.81 -26.96
CA THR A 182 -24.92 -1.53 -25.75
C THR A 182 -23.85 -2.51 -25.31
N ILE A 183 -23.52 -2.48 -24.02
CA ILE A 183 -22.62 -3.45 -23.40
C ILE A 183 -23.43 -4.26 -22.40
N THR A 184 -23.35 -5.58 -22.51
CA THR A 184 -23.95 -6.50 -21.54
C THR A 184 -22.88 -7.35 -20.88
N CYS A 185 -23.16 -7.88 -19.69
CA CYS A 185 -22.32 -8.89 -19.05
C CYS A 185 -23.16 -10.07 -18.58
N ILE A 186 -22.51 -11.25 -18.48
CA ILE A 186 -23.17 -12.49 -18.05
C ILE A 186 -22.55 -12.98 -16.75
N GLU A 187 -23.39 -13.26 -15.75
CA GLU A 187 -22.99 -13.97 -14.52
C GLU A 187 -23.96 -15.13 -14.27
N GLY A 188 -23.45 -16.37 -14.36
CA GLY A 188 -24.30 -17.55 -14.34
C GLY A 188 -25.23 -17.55 -15.57
N THR A 189 -26.53 -17.60 -15.34
CA THR A 189 -27.57 -17.53 -16.40
C THR A 189 -28.12 -16.12 -16.61
N ASP A 190 -27.76 -15.17 -15.74
CA ASP A 190 -28.31 -13.83 -15.75
C ASP A 190 -27.51 -12.93 -16.71
N THR A 191 -28.22 -12.14 -17.51
CA THR A 191 -27.63 -11.12 -18.40
C THR A 191 -27.98 -9.74 -17.88
N TYR A 192 -26.98 -8.89 -17.70
CA TYR A 192 -27.14 -7.52 -17.23
C TYR A 192 -26.69 -6.53 -18.31
N THR A 193 -27.44 -5.45 -18.49
CA THR A 193 -27.00 -4.33 -19.33
C THR A 193 -26.20 -3.35 -18.48
N LEU A 194 -24.99 -3.01 -18.93
CA LEU A 194 -24.11 -2.06 -18.24
C LEU A 194 -24.56 -0.62 -18.53
N THR A 195 -24.62 0.21 -17.51
CA THR A 195 -24.90 1.65 -17.63
C THR A 195 -23.60 2.44 -17.45
N PRO A 196 -23.19 3.31 -18.39
CA PRO A 196 -21.96 4.08 -18.25
C PRO A 196 -22.04 5.08 -17.10
N ILE A 197 -21.00 5.11 -16.25
CA ILE A 197 -20.76 6.18 -15.27
C ILE A 197 -19.69 7.12 -15.79
N ASP A 198 -18.57 6.56 -16.25
CA ASP A 198 -17.52 7.28 -16.97
C ASP A 198 -17.02 6.34 -18.08
N ALA A 199 -17.59 6.50 -19.27
CA ALA A 199 -17.24 5.67 -20.42
C ALA A 199 -15.78 5.86 -20.86
N THR A 200 -15.15 7.01 -20.56
CA THR A 200 -13.75 7.28 -20.93
C THR A 200 -12.77 6.49 -20.08
N GLN A 201 -13.10 6.26 -18.81
CA GLN A 201 -12.36 5.40 -17.89
C GLN A 201 -12.89 3.97 -17.85
N GLU A 202 -13.90 3.69 -18.68
CA GLU A 202 -14.65 2.44 -18.72
C GLU A 202 -15.17 2.00 -17.33
N ILE A 203 -15.73 2.96 -16.59
CA ILE A 203 -16.42 2.74 -15.33
C ILE A 203 -17.93 2.66 -15.62
N TYR A 204 -18.55 1.57 -15.19
CA TYR A 204 -19.95 1.27 -15.46
C TYR A 204 -20.65 0.79 -14.18
N SER A 205 -21.98 0.82 -14.20
CA SER A 205 -22.82 0.20 -13.19
C SER A 205 -23.71 -0.89 -13.75
N ILE A 206 -24.19 -1.76 -12.85
CA ILE A 206 -25.24 -2.74 -13.10
C ILE A 206 -26.31 -2.66 -12.03
N ASN A 207 -27.56 -2.88 -12.42
CA ASN A 207 -28.65 -3.18 -11.49
C ASN A 207 -28.71 -4.69 -11.32
N TYR A 208 -28.35 -5.18 -10.14
CA TYR A 208 -28.13 -6.59 -9.88
C TYR A 208 -29.41 -7.29 -9.39
N LYS A 209 -29.46 -8.62 -9.50
CA LYS A 209 -30.67 -9.41 -9.15
C LYS A 209 -31.13 -9.29 -7.69
N ASN A 210 -30.26 -8.85 -6.79
CA ASN A 210 -30.61 -8.58 -5.40
C ASN A 210 -31.21 -7.17 -5.18
N GLY A 211 -31.49 -6.43 -6.25
CA GLY A 211 -32.05 -5.08 -6.21
C GLY A 211 -31.02 -3.97 -5.91
N LYS A 212 -29.74 -4.30 -5.71
CA LYS A 212 -28.67 -3.32 -5.49
C LYS A 212 -28.01 -2.91 -6.80
N THR A 213 -27.51 -1.69 -6.86
CA THR A 213 -26.66 -1.22 -7.97
C THR A 213 -25.20 -1.35 -7.58
N TYR A 214 -24.39 -1.98 -8.44
CA TYR A 214 -22.94 -2.09 -8.24
C TYR A 214 -22.18 -1.30 -9.29
N THR A 215 -21.04 -0.75 -8.90
CA THR A 215 -20.10 -0.07 -9.79
C THR A 215 -18.87 -0.94 -9.99
N GLY A 216 -18.37 -0.96 -11.23
CA GLY A 216 -17.20 -1.72 -11.62
C GLY A 216 -16.50 -1.10 -12.82
N VAL A 217 -15.58 -1.87 -13.38
CA VAL A 217 -14.78 -1.47 -14.54
C VAL A 217 -14.84 -2.52 -15.63
N ILE A 218 -14.84 -2.09 -16.89
CA ILE A 218 -14.48 -3.00 -17.99
C ILE A 218 -12.96 -3.13 -18.00
N ASP A 219 -12.47 -4.35 -17.94
CA ASP A 219 -11.05 -4.69 -17.91
C ASP A 219 -10.81 -6.05 -18.57
N ASN A 220 -9.56 -6.47 -18.67
CA ASN A 220 -9.22 -7.84 -19.02
C ASN A 220 -9.42 -8.74 -17.79
N PHE A 221 -9.80 -10.00 -18.03
CA PHE A 221 -9.91 -11.03 -17.01
C PHE A 221 -8.55 -11.20 -16.33
N ILE A 222 -8.51 -11.05 -15.00
CA ILE A 222 -7.33 -11.35 -14.18
C ILE A 222 -7.45 -12.79 -13.71
N THR A 223 -6.39 -13.59 -13.82
CA THR A 223 -6.39 -14.96 -13.28
C THR A 223 -6.72 -14.95 -11.79
N LEU A 224 -7.40 -16.01 -11.36
CA LEU A 224 -7.90 -16.13 -10.00
C LEU A 224 -7.05 -17.15 -9.25
N ASN A 225 -6.68 -16.84 -8.01
CA ASN A 225 -6.33 -17.86 -7.04
C ASN A 225 -7.51 -18.04 -6.09
N ARG A 226 -8.06 -19.25 -6.07
CA ARG A 226 -9.42 -19.53 -5.56
C ARG A 226 -10.45 -18.66 -6.28
N VAL A 227 -10.86 -17.54 -5.68
CA VAL A 227 -11.86 -16.61 -6.22
C VAL A 227 -11.36 -15.17 -6.22
N TYR A 228 -10.08 -14.93 -5.89
CA TYR A 228 -9.52 -13.60 -5.75
C TYR A 228 -8.66 -13.24 -6.97
N PRO A 229 -8.91 -12.08 -7.61
CA PRO A 229 -8.04 -11.58 -8.67
C PRO A 229 -6.61 -11.39 -8.17
N GLN A 230 -5.65 -11.95 -8.91
CA GLN A 230 -4.25 -11.90 -8.54
C GLN A 230 -3.63 -10.56 -8.96
N PHE A 231 -3.91 -9.51 -8.17
CA PHE A 231 -3.18 -8.24 -8.23
C PHE A 231 -1.82 -8.40 -7.55
N TYR A 232 -0.83 -8.94 -8.27
CA TYR A 232 0.51 -9.15 -7.72
C TYR A 232 1.12 -7.85 -7.24
N ILE A 233 1.92 -7.94 -6.18
CA ILE A 233 2.66 -6.81 -5.61
C ILE A 233 4.14 -7.02 -5.92
N VAL A 234 4.72 -6.15 -6.73
CA VAL A 234 6.12 -6.27 -7.16
C VAL A 234 7.08 -5.37 -6.37
N LYS A 235 6.59 -4.62 -5.37
CA LYS A 235 7.38 -3.66 -4.59
C LYS A 235 8.57 -4.28 -3.84
N ALA A 236 8.49 -5.56 -3.52
CA ALA A 236 9.53 -6.33 -2.84
C ALA A 236 10.21 -7.32 -3.80
N SER A 237 10.41 -6.95 -5.06
CA SER A 237 11.01 -7.78 -6.09
C SER A 237 11.72 -6.92 -7.15
N ARG A 238 12.47 -7.59 -8.01
CA ARG A 238 13.18 -7.05 -9.18
C ARG A 238 14.37 -6.13 -8.87
N GLU A 239 14.96 -6.21 -7.68
CA GLU A 239 16.13 -5.41 -7.33
C GLU A 239 17.33 -5.81 -8.22
N GLY A 240 17.72 -4.95 -9.16
CA GLY A 240 18.88 -5.15 -10.05
C GLY A 240 18.74 -6.25 -11.12
N GLU A 241 17.80 -7.18 -10.96
CA GLU A 241 17.59 -8.33 -11.86
C GLU A 241 16.13 -8.77 -11.87
N ASN A 242 15.72 -9.65 -12.79
CA ASN A 242 14.33 -10.13 -12.88
C ASN A 242 14.06 -11.31 -11.93
N SER A 243 14.18 -11.09 -10.61
CA SER A 243 13.96 -12.10 -9.56
C SER A 243 13.15 -11.52 -8.38
N HIS A 244 12.98 -12.29 -7.31
CA HIS A 244 12.45 -11.79 -6.03
C HIS A 244 13.53 -11.19 -5.10
N LEU A 245 14.71 -10.87 -5.62
CA LEU A 245 15.71 -10.14 -4.85
C LEU A 245 15.14 -8.80 -4.38
N HIS A 246 15.32 -8.53 -3.09
CA HIS A 246 14.86 -7.33 -2.43
C HIS A 246 15.63 -7.10 -1.14
N SER A 247 16.29 -5.95 -1.03
CA SER A 247 16.89 -5.44 0.19
C SER A 247 15.83 -4.68 0.99
N PRO A 248 15.42 -5.16 2.18
CA PRO A 248 14.41 -4.48 2.98
C PRO A 248 14.83 -3.04 3.31
N VAL A 249 13.99 -2.08 2.92
CA VAL A 249 14.17 -0.66 3.23
C VAL A 249 13.71 -0.42 4.66
N ILE A 250 14.62 0.03 5.52
CA ILE A 250 14.31 0.37 6.91
C ILE A 250 13.79 1.79 6.99
N SER A 251 14.39 2.73 6.26
CA SER A 251 13.90 4.12 6.17
C SER A 251 14.26 4.75 4.83
N ARG A 252 13.41 5.68 4.39
CA ARG A 252 13.58 6.45 3.16
C ARG A 252 12.96 7.83 3.28
N LEU A 253 13.39 8.76 2.44
CA LEU A 253 13.05 10.17 2.60
C LEU A 253 11.55 10.44 2.54
N GLY A 254 10.79 9.72 1.69
CA GLY A 254 9.34 9.87 1.62
C GLY A 254 8.62 9.62 2.96
N GLU A 255 9.09 8.67 3.76
CA GLU A 255 8.58 8.43 5.11
C GLU A 255 8.90 9.59 6.05
N VAL A 256 10.12 10.13 5.98
CA VAL A 256 10.58 11.21 6.86
C VAL A 256 9.76 12.49 6.65
N TYR A 257 9.40 12.82 5.40
CA TYR A 257 8.47 13.90 5.09
C TYR A 257 7.09 13.65 5.73
N LEU A 258 6.55 12.43 5.62
CA LEU A 258 5.24 12.12 6.22
C LEU A 258 5.28 12.04 7.75
N ASN A 259 6.41 11.65 8.34
CA ASN A 259 6.61 11.74 9.79
C ASN A 259 6.56 13.20 10.25
N ARG A 260 7.23 14.11 9.51
CA ARG A 260 7.20 15.55 9.78
C ARG A 260 5.82 16.16 9.56
N ALA A 261 5.11 15.75 8.50
CA ALA A 261 3.75 16.20 8.21
C ALA A 261 2.79 15.87 9.36
N GLU A 262 2.79 14.61 9.81
CA GLU A 262 1.94 14.16 10.93
C GLU A 262 2.28 14.89 12.23
N ALA A 263 3.58 15.00 12.55
CA ALA A 263 4.02 15.69 13.76
C ALA A 263 3.65 17.18 13.74
N ASN A 264 3.81 17.87 12.61
CA ASN A 264 3.36 19.26 12.46
C ASN A 264 1.84 19.40 12.61
N ALA A 265 1.04 18.47 12.09
CA ALA A 265 -0.41 18.48 12.28
C ALA A 265 -0.80 18.30 13.76
N LYS A 266 -0.10 17.44 14.51
CA LYS A 266 -0.26 17.27 15.97
C LYS A 266 0.16 18.51 16.76
N LEU A 267 1.04 19.35 16.21
CA LEU A 267 1.40 20.67 16.73
C LEU A 267 0.48 21.80 16.22
N GLN A 268 -0.58 21.47 15.49
CA GLN A 268 -1.50 22.43 14.85
C GLN A 268 -0.83 23.37 13.83
N LYS A 269 0.36 23.00 13.33
CA LYS A 269 1.10 23.70 12.27
C LYS A 269 0.65 23.19 10.89
N TYR A 270 -0.61 23.42 10.55
CA TYR A 270 -1.22 22.82 9.35
C TYR A 270 -0.62 23.28 8.02
N GLY A 271 -0.08 24.50 7.94
CA GLY A 271 0.61 24.98 6.74
C GLY A 271 1.90 24.21 6.45
N ASP A 272 2.70 23.96 7.48
CA ASP A 272 3.93 23.16 7.39
C ASP A 272 3.59 21.69 7.06
N ALA A 273 2.58 21.14 7.73
CA ALA A 273 2.08 19.79 7.46
C ALA A 273 1.59 19.61 6.02
N LEU A 274 0.83 20.59 5.49
CA LEU A 274 0.33 20.57 4.12
C LEU A 274 1.48 20.62 3.10
N THR A 275 2.52 21.39 3.38
CA THR A 275 3.71 21.50 2.51
C THR A 275 4.42 20.15 2.38
N ASP A 276 4.65 19.46 3.50
CA ASP A 276 5.27 18.13 3.50
C ASP A 276 4.39 17.07 2.85
N LEU A 277 3.09 17.09 3.15
CA LEU A 277 2.10 16.18 2.57
C LEU A 277 2.06 16.32 1.04
N ASN A 278 1.98 17.56 0.54
CA ASN A 278 1.93 17.84 -0.88
C ASN A 278 3.25 17.52 -1.59
N THR A 279 4.39 17.65 -0.92
CA THR A 279 5.70 17.23 -1.49
C THR A 279 5.68 15.76 -1.92
N ILE A 280 5.06 14.89 -1.13
CA ILE A 280 4.91 13.46 -1.45
C ILE A 280 3.79 13.23 -2.46
N ARG A 281 2.63 13.86 -2.23
CA ARG A 281 1.44 13.65 -3.05
C ARG A 281 1.63 14.09 -4.49
N THR A 282 2.22 15.24 -4.75
CA THR A 282 2.37 15.78 -6.11
C THR A 282 3.45 15.05 -6.91
N ARG A 283 4.39 14.36 -6.25
CA ARG A 283 5.28 13.40 -6.92
C ARG A 283 4.48 12.20 -7.43
N ALA A 284 3.52 11.70 -6.65
CA ALA A 284 2.74 10.53 -7.00
C ALA A 284 1.62 10.83 -8.02
N ILE A 285 0.93 11.96 -7.85
CA ILE A 285 -0.25 12.35 -8.63
C ILE A 285 0.00 13.73 -9.25
N VAL A 286 0.00 13.79 -10.59
CA VAL A 286 0.19 15.04 -11.33
C VAL A 286 -0.96 15.99 -11.02
N ASN A 287 -0.65 17.23 -10.62
CA ASN A 287 -1.62 18.23 -10.15
C ASN A 287 -2.50 17.75 -8.98
N GLY A 288 -2.02 16.78 -8.19
CA GLY A 288 -2.79 16.15 -7.11
C GLY A 288 -2.74 16.87 -5.76
N ALA A 289 -2.23 18.11 -5.68
CA ALA A 289 -2.06 18.79 -4.40
C ALA A 289 -3.37 18.95 -3.62
N TYR A 290 -3.33 18.72 -2.31
CA TYR A 290 -4.41 19.14 -1.42
C TYR A 290 -4.39 20.67 -1.28
N THR A 291 -5.59 21.26 -1.21
CA THR A 291 -5.76 22.71 -1.12
C THR A 291 -5.56 23.24 0.30
N ALA A 292 -5.99 22.48 1.32
CA ALA A 292 -5.89 22.89 2.71
C ALA A 292 -5.83 21.68 3.67
N LEU A 293 -5.10 21.85 4.76
CA LEU A 293 -5.21 21.03 5.97
C LEU A 293 -5.74 21.86 7.13
N ASN A 294 -6.53 21.23 7.98
CA ASN A 294 -7.04 21.79 9.23
C ASN A 294 -7.31 20.66 10.22
N ALA A 295 -7.79 21.00 11.43
CA ALA A 295 -8.05 20.02 12.48
C ALA A 295 -9.04 18.91 12.06
N SER A 296 -10.01 19.19 11.19
CA SER A 296 -11.04 18.21 10.82
C SER A 296 -10.62 17.25 9.70
N ASN A 297 -9.57 17.53 8.95
CA ASN A 297 -9.15 16.69 7.82
C ASN A 297 -7.68 16.21 7.88
N ALA A 298 -6.82 16.82 8.70
CA ALA A 298 -5.39 16.55 8.68
C ALA A 298 -5.09 15.08 8.99
N GLY A 299 -5.74 14.51 10.01
CA GLY A 299 -5.51 13.12 10.37
C GLY A 299 -5.85 12.13 9.25
N ASP A 300 -6.98 12.34 8.57
CA ASP A 300 -7.43 11.42 7.51
C ASP A 300 -6.61 11.55 6.23
N LEU A 301 -6.25 12.77 5.83
CA LEU A 301 -5.46 13.00 4.62
C LEU A 301 -4.01 12.54 4.80
N ILE A 302 -3.40 12.79 5.97
CA ILE A 302 -2.03 12.34 6.26
C ILE A 302 -1.99 10.82 6.41
N ASP A 303 -2.90 10.21 7.17
CA ASP A 303 -2.96 8.75 7.33
C ASP A 303 -3.20 8.04 5.99
N LYS A 304 -4.01 8.63 5.09
CA LYS A 304 -4.23 8.11 3.74
C LYS A 304 -2.97 8.15 2.90
N GLU A 305 -2.26 9.28 2.89
CA GLU A 305 -1.03 9.42 2.11
C GLU A 305 0.07 8.50 2.65
N ARG A 306 0.19 8.33 3.98
CA ARG A 306 1.05 7.32 4.61
C ARG A 306 0.70 5.91 4.18
N GLN A 307 -0.58 5.55 4.20
CA GLN A 307 -1.03 4.21 3.77
C GLN A 307 -0.66 3.93 2.31
N LEU A 308 -0.81 4.91 1.42
CA LEU A 308 -0.47 4.76 0.01
C LEU A 308 1.05 4.70 -0.20
N GLU A 309 1.78 5.64 0.38
CA GLU A 309 3.22 5.80 0.19
C GLU A 309 4.02 4.63 0.78
N LEU A 310 3.67 4.21 2.00
CA LEU A 310 4.36 3.16 2.77
C LEU A 310 3.70 1.78 2.59
N ALA A 311 2.83 1.63 1.60
CA ALA A 311 2.22 0.34 1.26
C ALA A 311 3.30 -0.75 1.12
N PHE A 312 3.05 -1.90 1.74
CA PHE A 312 3.94 -3.07 1.73
C PHE A 312 5.31 -2.87 2.44
N GLN A 313 5.41 -1.87 3.32
CA GLN A 313 6.62 -1.59 4.13
C GLN A 313 6.39 -1.80 5.64
N ALA A 314 5.37 -2.59 6.01
CA ALA A 314 5.02 -2.94 7.40
C ALA A 314 4.59 -1.80 8.34
N GLU A 315 4.26 -0.61 7.82
CA GLU A 315 3.94 0.55 8.67
C GLU A 315 2.45 0.67 9.05
N ARG A 316 1.52 0.18 8.21
CA ARG A 316 0.08 0.54 8.32
C ARG A 316 -0.57 0.15 9.65
N SER A 317 -0.28 -1.04 10.20
CA SER A 317 -0.88 -1.47 11.48
C SER A 317 -0.42 -0.57 12.63
N PHE A 318 0.88 -0.24 12.68
CA PHE A 318 1.41 0.69 13.66
C PHE A 318 0.76 2.06 13.53
N ASP A 319 0.64 2.57 12.30
CA ASP A 319 0.02 3.87 12.04
C ASP A 319 -1.42 3.95 12.56
N VAL A 320 -2.23 2.93 12.27
CA VAL A 320 -3.64 2.85 12.70
C VAL A 320 -3.74 2.84 14.22
N PHE A 321 -3.02 1.92 14.89
CA PHE A 321 -3.19 1.72 16.32
C PHE A 321 -2.57 2.84 17.16
N ARG A 322 -1.40 3.37 16.78
CA ARG A 322 -0.77 4.48 17.53
C ARG A 322 -1.57 5.79 17.44
N ASN A 323 -2.37 5.96 16.39
CA ASN A 323 -3.32 7.07 16.26
C ASN A 323 -4.69 6.76 16.88
N GLY A 324 -4.82 5.67 17.66
CA GLY A 324 -6.05 5.31 18.36
C GLY A 324 -7.19 4.84 17.46
N LYS A 325 -6.91 4.55 16.17
CA LYS A 325 -7.94 4.15 15.21
C LYS A 325 -8.14 2.64 15.19
N PRO A 326 -9.35 2.14 14.90
CA PRO A 326 -9.58 0.72 14.70
C PRO A 326 -9.05 0.25 13.34
N LEU A 327 -8.52 -0.97 13.29
CA LEU A 327 -8.17 -1.64 12.04
C LEU A 327 -9.39 -2.36 11.48
N SER A 328 -9.96 -1.78 10.43
CA SER A 328 -11.08 -2.36 9.66
C SER A 328 -10.63 -2.94 8.32
N ARG A 329 -11.12 -4.15 8.01
CA ARG A 329 -10.80 -4.92 6.80
C ARG A 329 -12.05 -5.40 6.04
N SER A 330 -13.05 -4.52 5.96
CA SER A 330 -14.31 -4.74 5.24
C SER A 330 -14.11 -4.61 3.73
N TYR A 331 -13.49 -5.62 3.14
CA TYR A 331 -13.27 -5.77 1.70
C TYR A 331 -13.15 -7.27 1.37
N PRO A 332 -13.37 -7.69 0.10
CA PRO A 332 -13.25 -9.10 -0.27
C PRO A 332 -11.89 -9.71 0.09
N GLY A 333 -11.91 -10.86 0.74
CA GLY A 333 -10.72 -11.60 1.13
C GLY A 333 -11.02 -12.74 2.12
N PRO A 334 -10.01 -13.54 2.50
CA PRO A 334 -10.19 -14.67 3.41
C PRO A 334 -10.33 -14.26 4.89
N GLN A 335 -10.11 -12.99 5.21
CA GLN A 335 -10.28 -12.47 6.57
C GLN A 335 -11.76 -12.35 6.95
N ASN A 336 -12.04 -12.30 8.26
CA ASN A 336 -13.35 -11.89 8.75
C ASN A 336 -13.60 -10.40 8.42
N GLN A 337 -14.49 -10.15 7.46
CA GLN A 337 -14.76 -8.81 6.90
C GLN A 337 -15.59 -7.91 7.82
N THR A 338 -16.26 -8.46 8.82
CA THR A 338 -17.13 -7.73 9.75
C THR A 338 -16.44 -7.43 11.09
N THR A 339 -15.22 -7.93 11.30
CA THR A 339 -14.46 -7.69 12.53
C THR A 339 -13.60 -6.45 12.42
N ASN A 340 -13.79 -5.52 13.35
CA ASN A 340 -12.90 -4.40 13.59
C ASN A 340 -12.04 -4.67 14.83
N ILE A 341 -10.74 -4.40 14.74
CA ILE A 341 -9.81 -4.52 15.88
C ILE A 341 -9.59 -3.12 16.44
N ALA A 342 -10.06 -2.86 17.66
CA ALA A 342 -9.82 -1.57 18.32
C ALA A 342 -8.34 -1.39 18.65
N ALA A 343 -7.86 -0.15 18.73
CA ALA A 343 -6.47 0.12 19.13
C ALA A 343 -6.14 -0.35 20.55
N THR A 344 -7.15 -0.50 21.40
CA THR A 344 -7.06 -1.00 22.79
C THR A 344 -7.29 -2.50 22.91
N ASP A 345 -7.49 -3.21 21.81
CA ASP A 345 -7.71 -4.65 21.82
C ASP A 345 -6.43 -5.38 22.26
N PHE A 346 -6.55 -6.40 23.13
CA PHE A 346 -5.41 -7.15 23.66
C PHE A 346 -4.53 -7.77 22.55
N ARG A 347 -5.11 -8.04 21.38
CA ARG A 347 -4.41 -8.61 20.22
C ARG A 347 -3.49 -7.63 19.51
N VAL A 348 -3.52 -6.34 19.85
CA VAL A 348 -2.65 -5.31 19.28
C VAL A 348 -1.22 -5.47 19.80
N VAL A 349 -1.04 -5.90 21.05
CA VAL A 349 0.28 -6.12 21.66
C VAL A 349 0.64 -7.60 21.54
N TYR A 350 1.73 -7.91 20.84
CA TYR A 350 2.17 -9.29 20.65
C TYR A 350 2.50 -9.98 21.96
N TYR A 351 2.29 -11.30 22.01
CA TYR A 351 2.74 -12.10 23.15
C TYR A 351 4.26 -12.09 23.28
N ILE A 352 4.70 -12.03 24.53
CA ILE A 352 6.09 -12.29 24.89
C ILE A 352 6.36 -13.78 24.62
N PRO A 353 7.40 -14.15 23.86
CA PRO A 353 7.76 -15.54 23.65
C PRO A 353 7.91 -16.30 24.98
N GLN A 354 7.31 -17.48 25.08
CA GLN A 354 7.30 -18.24 26.34
C GLN A 354 8.73 -18.58 26.82
N SER A 355 9.64 -18.84 25.89
CA SER A 355 11.06 -19.05 26.20
C SER A 355 11.69 -17.83 26.88
N ALA A 356 11.36 -16.62 26.44
CA ALA A 356 11.85 -15.38 27.05
C ALA A 356 11.34 -15.24 28.49
N ILE A 357 10.05 -15.53 28.74
CA ILE A 357 9.47 -15.55 30.09
C ILE A 357 10.20 -16.56 30.98
N ASN A 358 10.38 -17.79 30.50
CA ASN A 358 11.02 -18.86 31.28
C ASN A 358 12.49 -18.56 31.61
N SER A 359 13.19 -17.89 30.70
CA SER A 359 14.61 -17.54 30.87
C SER A 359 14.86 -16.28 31.71
N TYR A 360 13.82 -15.48 31.96
CA TYR A 360 13.99 -14.22 32.66
C TYR A 360 14.25 -14.47 34.16
N PRO A 361 15.33 -13.92 34.76
CA PRO A 361 15.67 -14.19 36.17
C PRO A 361 14.62 -13.72 37.19
N GLY A 362 13.70 -12.84 36.78
CA GLY A 362 12.62 -12.32 37.63
C GLY A 362 11.24 -12.72 37.12
N LYS A 363 10.20 -12.04 37.63
CA LYS A 363 8.84 -12.21 37.10
C LYS A 363 8.68 -11.41 35.80
N LEU A 364 8.55 -12.10 34.67
CA LEU A 364 8.10 -11.53 33.41
C LEU A 364 6.64 -11.92 33.17
N THR A 365 5.72 -10.96 33.27
CA THR A 365 4.29 -11.22 33.06
C THR A 365 3.93 -11.09 31.58
N GLN A 366 3.13 -12.04 31.08
CA GLN A 366 2.61 -12.02 29.72
C GLN A 366 1.71 -10.79 29.49
N ASN A 367 1.66 -10.32 28.24
CA ASN A 367 0.69 -9.31 27.81
C ASN A 367 -0.76 -9.85 27.94
N PRO A 368 -1.78 -8.97 28.04
CA PRO A 368 -3.17 -9.39 28.18
C PRO A 368 -3.61 -10.39 27.09
N THR A 369 -4.44 -11.37 27.46
CA THR A 369 -4.92 -12.45 26.57
C THR A 369 -6.41 -12.39 26.31
N ASN A 370 -7.12 -11.43 26.93
CA ASN A 370 -8.56 -11.24 26.83
C ASN A 370 -8.96 -9.78 27.05
#